data_AF-A0A7J2HTS3-F1
#
_entry.id   AF-A0A7J2HTS3-F1
#
_cell.length_a   1.000
_cell.length_b   1.000
_cell.length_c   1.000
_cell.angle_alpha   90.00
_cell.angle_beta   90.00
_cell.angle_gamma   90.00
#
_symmetry.space_group_name_H-M   'P 1'
#
loop_
_entity.id
_entity.type
_entity.pdbx_description
1 polymer ?
#
loop_
_entity_poly.entity_id
_entity_poly.type
_entity_poly.pdbx_seq_one_letter_code
_entity_poly.pdbx_strand_id
1 'polypeptide(L)'
;MTIRIRRLPDGKYIWSIELSTPVLDPQLVEELVSNVDLRLRKRYLGEDVEVPEPPKTEERKEERIGRTIPLESRNKRLFGRLIIYEDKIVLEPLPTTDPAIGWLIGYIEGKYGKERVSLEGDRTGYFRRVVVSEKPSEEELEDLRGKATWAFIRAVTRRPYRKRVWRRWR
;
A
#
# COMPACT_ATOMS: atom_id res chain seq x y z
N MET A 1 12.94 -4.15 13.12
CA MET A 1 13.01 -3.43 14.40
C MET A 1 12.11 -4.13 15.39
N THR A 2 12.64 -4.49 16.55
CA THR A 2 11.93 -5.19 17.62
C THR A 2 12.02 -4.32 18.86
N ILE A 3 10.87 -3.95 19.43
CA ILE A 3 10.80 -3.26 20.71
C ILE A 3 10.35 -4.27 21.76
N ARG A 4 11.15 -4.46 22.81
CA ARG A 4 10.76 -5.29 23.96
C ARG A 4 10.53 -4.38 25.15
N ILE A 5 9.38 -4.52 25.80
CA ILE A 5 9.03 -3.77 27.01
C ILE A 5 8.87 -4.79 28.14
N ARG A 6 9.59 -4.58 29.24
CA ARG A 6 9.52 -5.42 30.44
C ARG A 6 9.16 -4.58 31.65
N ARG A 7 8.20 -5.06 32.44
CA ARG A 7 7.88 -4.51 33.75
C ARG A 7 8.74 -5.17 34.82
N LEU A 8 9.37 -4.36 35.67
CA LEU A 8 10.14 -4.81 36.81
C LEU A 8 9.24 -5.08 38.03
N PRO A 9 9.70 -5.89 39.00
CA PRO A 9 8.96 -6.16 40.24
C PRO A 9 8.67 -4.91 41.08
N ASP A 10 9.50 -3.86 40.98
CA ASP A 10 9.29 -2.56 41.64
C ASP A 10 8.30 -1.65 40.89
N GLY A 11 7.65 -2.17 39.85
CA GLY A 11 6.61 -1.48 39.08
C GLY A 11 7.13 -0.62 37.93
N LYS A 12 8.46 -0.44 37.80
CA LYS A 12 9.07 0.34 36.70
C LYS A 12 9.03 -0.43 35.39
N TYR A 13 9.13 0.29 34.28
CA TYR A 13 9.23 -0.30 32.95
C TYR A 13 10.62 -0.03 32.36
N ILE A 14 11.20 -1.05 31.72
CA ILE A 14 12.41 -0.95 30.90
C ILE A 14 12.03 -1.36 29.47
N TRP A 15 12.56 -0.66 28.48
CA TRP A 15 12.47 -1.07 27.08
C TRP A 15 13.84 -1.24 26.42
N SER A 16 13.90 -2.14 25.43
CA SER A 16 15.05 -2.32 24.56
C SER A 16 14.60 -2.30 23.10
N ILE A 17 15.34 -1.57 22.26
CA ILE A 17 15.08 -1.44 20.82
C ILE A 17 16.21 -2.16 20.08
N GLU A 18 15.87 -3.21 19.34
CA GLU A 18 16.81 -3.96 18.49
C GLU A 18 16.48 -3.68 17.01
N LEU A 19 17.47 -3.21 16.25
CA LEU A 19 17.35 -2.95 14.81
C LEU A 19 18.35 -3.82 14.05
N SER A 20 17.87 -4.59 13.07
CA SER A 20 18.70 -5.40 12.17
C SER A 20 18.30 -5.10 10.73
N THR A 21 19.22 -4.54 9.95
CA THR A 21 19.04 -4.22 8.52
C THR A 21 20.39 -4.19 7.81
N PRO A 22 20.48 -4.68 6.56
CA PRO A 22 21.73 -4.79 5.80
C PRO A 22 22.21 -3.46 5.18
N VAL A 23 21.40 -2.41 5.22
CA VAL A 23 21.72 -1.07 4.72
C VAL A 23 21.36 -0.10 5.83
N LEU A 24 22.35 0.58 6.40
CA LEU A 24 22.13 1.60 7.42
C LEU A 24 23.03 2.80 7.21
N ASP A 25 22.38 3.95 7.04
CA ASP A 25 22.94 5.24 7.41
C ASP A 25 22.87 5.35 8.95
N PRO A 26 24.00 5.43 9.67
CA PRO A 26 24.03 5.52 11.13
C PRO A 26 23.20 6.68 11.70
N GLN A 27 23.13 7.81 10.99
CA GLN A 27 22.41 9.01 11.46
C GLN A 27 20.90 8.77 11.52
N LEU A 28 20.37 8.08 10.51
CA LEU A 28 18.94 7.77 10.39
C LEU A 28 18.48 6.77 11.47
N VAL A 29 19.38 5.91 11.95
CA VAL A 29 19.12 4.99 13.06
C VAL A 29 19.03 5.74 14.38
N GLU A 30 19.97 6.62 14.65
CA GLU A 30 20.01 7.40 15.89
C GLU A 30 18.76 8.28 16.00
N GLU A 31 18.36 8.95 14.92
CA GLU A 31 17.12 9.73 14.88
C GLU A 31 15.87 8.89 15.16
N LEU A 32 15.79 7.69 14.57
CA LEU A 32 14.64 6.82 14.73
C LEU A 32 14.55 6.23 16.14
N VAL A 33 15.68 5.81 16.72
CA VAL A 33 15.75 5.33 18.11
C VAL A 33 15.41 6.46 19.08
N SER A 34 15.96 7.66 18.87
CA SER A 34 15.69 8.84 19.69
C SER A 34 14.20 9.21 19.67
N ASN A 35 13.57 9.25 18.49
CA ASN A 35 12.14 9.52 18.36
C ASN A 35 11.25 8.50 19.08
N VAL A 36 11.60 7.22 18.98
CA VAL A 36 10.87 6.15 19.67
C VAL A 36 11.02 6.28 21.19
N ASP A 37 12.22 6.60 21.67
CA ASP A 37 12.50 6.81 23.10
C ASP A 37 11.68 7.98 23.67
N LEU A 38 11.72 9.16 23.02
CA LEU A 38 10.99 10.36 23.45
C LEU A 38 9.47 10.11 23.53
N ARG A 39 8.92 9.35 22.58
CA ARG A 39 7.50 8.96 22.59
C ARG A 39 7.15 8.05 23.75
N LEU A 40 8.02 7.11 24.10
CA LEU A 40 7.81 6.21 25.23
C LEU A 40 7.87 6.98 26.55
N ARG A 41 8.81 7.94 26.69
CA ARG A 41 8.89 8.80 27.88
C ARG A 41 7.64 9.66 28.05
N LYS A 42 7.21 10.38 27.00
CA LYS A 42 5.99 11.20 27.04
C LYS A 42 4.75 10.37 27.41
N ARG A 43 4.62 9.17 26.82
CA ARG A 43 3.41 8.34 26.99
C ARG A 43 3.35 7.59 28.32
N TYR A 44 4.49 7.12 28.83
CA TYR A 44 4.52 6.19 29.98
C TYR A 44 5.17 6.78 31.23
N LEU A 45 6.05 7.77 31.09
CA LEU A 45 6.67 8.48 32.22
C LEU A 45 6.03 9.84 32.48
N GLY A 46 5.16 10.32 31.57
CA GLY A 46 4.48 11.61 31.70
C GLY A 46 5.42 12.81 31.66
N GLU A 47 6.64 12.61 31.15
CA GLU A 47 7.63 13.68 30.99
C GLU A 47 7.15 14.66 29.91
N ASP A 48 7.32 15.96 30.19
CA ASP A 48 7.02 17.02 29.23
C ASP A 48 8.19 17.15 28.24
N VAL A 49 8.24 16.22 27.29
CA VAL A 49 9.26 16.16 26.25
C VAL A 49 8.65 16.59 24.92
N GLU A 50 9.33 17.53 24.25
CA GLU A 50 9.06 17.85 22.85
C GLU A 50 9.45 16.64 22.01
N VAL A 51 8.45 15.85 21.65
CA VAL A 51 8.60 14.77 20.69
C VAL A 51 8.61 15.42 19.31
N PRO A 52 9.71 15.34 18.55
CA PRO A 52 9.71 15.78 17.17
C PRO A 52 8.56 15.10 16.44
N GLU A 53 7.87 15.84 15.58
CA GLU A 53 7.02 15.18 14.59
C GLU A 53 7.86 14.08 13.93
N PRO A 54 7.31 12.86 13.75
CA PRO A 54 8.08 11.81 13.11
C PRO A 54 8.63 12.41 11.81
N PRO A 55 9.90 12.18 11.44
CA PRO A 55 10.43 12.72 10.20
C PRO A 55 9.38 12.44 9.14
N LYS A 56 8.83 13.52 8.58
CA LYS A 56 7.83 13.43 7.51
C LYS A 56 8.54 12.58 6.48
N THR A 57 8.16 11.31 6.39
CA THR A 57 8.73 10.36 5.44
C THR A 57 8.49 11.04 4.11
N GLU A 58 9.56 11.61 3.52
CA GLU A 58 9.58 12.61 2.44
C GLU A 58 8.23 13.27 2.20
N GLU A 59 8.09 14.58 2.37
CA GLU A 59 6.97 15.35 1.81
C GLU A 59 6.72 14.92 0.36
N ARG A 60 5.86 13.91 0.21
CA ARG A 60 5.34 13.42 -1.03
C ARG A 60 4.44 14.58 -1.35
N LYS A 61 4.95 15.51 -2.18
CA LYS A 61 4.22 16.66 -2.71
C LYS A 61 2.76 16.25 -2.70
N GLU A 62 1.92 16.90 -1.90
CA GLU A 62 0.51 16.57 -1.85
C GLU A 62 -0.02 16.73 -3.27
N GLU A 63 -0.01 15.65 -4.04
CA GLU A 63 -0.47 15.64 -5.40
C GLU A 63 -1.96 15.92 -5.27
N ARG A 64 -2.37 17.12 -5.69
CA ARG A 64 -3.74 17.58 -5.52
C ARG A 64 -4.64 16.58 -6.22
N ILE A 65 -5.38 15.81 -5.41
CA ILE A 65 -6.35 14.84 -5.92
C ILE A 65 -7.47 15.66 -6.54
N GLY A 66 -7.60 15.58 -7.87
CA GLY A 66 -8.69 16.23 -8.59
C GLY A 66 -10.01 15.53 -8.33
N ARG A 67 -10.03 14.18 -8.45
CA ARG A 67 -11.24 13.38 -8.27
C ARG A 67 -10.90 11.93 -7.94
N THR A 68 -11.76 11.27 -7.17
CA THR A 68 -11.72 9.81 -6.98
C THR A 68 -13.02 9.19 -7.47
N ILE A 69 -12.93 8.13 -8.27
CA ILE A 69 -14.05 7.37 -8.80
C ILE A 69 -14.03 5.97 -8.17
N PRO A 70 -15.07 5.58 -7.42
CA PRO A 70 -15.17 4.24 -6.88
C PRO A 70 -15.46 3.23 -8.00
N LEU A 71 -14.78 2.08 -7.95
CA LEU A 71 -14.99 0.97 -8.88
C LEU A 71 -15.88 -0.06 -8.20
N GLU A 72 -17.19 0.05 -8.44
CA GLU A 72 -18.24 -0.71 -7.78
C GLU A 72 -18.90 -1.72 -8.72
N SER A 73 -19.41 -2.81 -8.16
CA SER A 73 -20.32 -3.69 -8.89
C SER A 73 -21.72 -3.10 -9.02
N ARG A 74 -22.58 -3.77 -9.80
CA ARG A 74 -24.01 -3.44 -9.91
C ARG A 74 -24.73 -3.40 -8.56
N ASN A 75 -24.23 -4.12 -7.56
CA ASN A 75 -24.79 -4.16 -6.20
C ASN A 75 -24.12 -3.14 -5.25
N LYS A 76 -23.44 -2.12 -5.78
CA LYS A 76 -22.70 -1.08 -5.03
C LYS A 76 -21.61 -1.61 -4.09
N ARG A 77 -21.08 -2.80 -4.36
CA ARG A 77 -19.92 -3.32 -3.61
C ARG A 77 -18.65 -2.74 -4.22
N LEU A 78 -17.78 -2.17 -3.37
CA LEU A 78 -16.50 -1.60 -3.78
C LEU A 78 -15.44 -2.68 -4.04
N PHE A 79 -14.73 -2.57 -5.17
CA PHE A 79 -13.63 -3.47 -5.58
C PHE A 79 -12.30 -2.75 -5.83
N GLY A 80 -12.31 -1.42 -5.87
CA GLY A 80 -11.13 -0.59 -6.01
C GLY A 80 -11.49 0.86 -6.27
N ARG A 81 -10.49 1.67 -6.62
CA ARG A 81 -10.63 3.10 -6.88
C ARG A 81 -9.80 3.51 -8.09
N LEU A 82 -10.31 4.47 -8.85
CA LEU A 82 -9.57 5.24 -9.83
C LEU A 82 -9.38 6.65 -9.26
N ILE A 83 -8.14 7.05 -9.00
CA ILE A 83 -7.79 8.36 -8.46
C ILE A 83 -7.21 9.18 -9.60
N ILE A 84 -7.73 10.38 -9.78
CA ILE A 84 -7.35 11.31 -10.84
C ILE A 84 -6.61 12.47 -10.19
N TYR A 85 -5.36 12.65 -10.60
CA TYR A 85 -4.53 13.77 -10.25
C TYR A 85 -4.50 14.77 -11.42
N GLU A 86 -3.76 15.86 -11.26
CA GLU A 86 -3.62 16.88 -12.29
C GLU A 86 -2.94 16.35 -13.55
N ASP A 87 -1.89 15.55 -13.38
CA ASP A 87 -0.97 15.07 -14.42
C ASP A 87 -1.05 13.55 -14.66
N LYS A 88 -1.72 12.81 -13.78
CA LYS A 88 -1.70 11.35 -13.79
C LYS A 88 -2.98 10.72 -13.26
N ILE A 89 -3.09 9.41 -13.44
CA ILE A 89 -4.13 8.61 -12.80
C ILE A 89 -3.54 7.41 -12.06
N VAL A 90 -4.27 6.96 -11.04
CA VAL A 90 -3.88 5.81 -10.22
C VAL A 90 -5.05 4.86 -10.08
N LEU A 91 -4.81 3.58 -10.37
CA LEU A 91 -5.76 2.48 -10.17
C LEU A 91 -5.36 1.66 -8.95
N GLU A 92 -6.21 1.64 -7.93
CA GLU A 92 -5.98 0.92 -6.67
C GLU A 92 -7.04 -0.18 -6.48
N PRO A 93 -6.70 -1.46 -6.70
CA PRO A 93 -7.59 -2.58 -6.38
C PRO A 93 -7.52 -2.97 -4.91
N LEU A 94 -8.46 -3.82 -4.51
CA LEU A 94 -8.29 -4.65 -3.31
C LEU A 94 -7.14 -5.67 -3.53
N PRO A 95 -6.40 -6.07 -2.47
CA PRO A 95 -5.28 -6.99 -2.58
C PRO A 95 -5.64 -8.29 -3.33
N THR A 96 -4.95 -8.57 -4.43
CA THR A 96 -5.18 -9.75 -5.25
C THR A 96 -3.93 -10.13 -6.07
N THR A 97 -3.83 -11.40 -6.42
CA THR A 97 -2.81 -11.97 -7.32
C THR A 97 -3.43 -12.55 -8.59
N ASP A 98 -4.70 -12.23 -8.88
CA ASP A 98 -5.43 -12.84 -9.99
C ASP A 98 -4.89 -12.40 -11.37
N PRO A 99 -4.79 -13.30 -12.35
CA PRO A 99 -4.36 -12.96 -13.72
C PRO A 99 -5.20 -11.90 -14.42
N ALA A 100 -6.44 -11.66 -13.99
CA ALA A 100 -7.27 -10.57 -14.52
C ALA A 100 -6.61 -9.19 -14.33
N ILE A 101 -5.81 -9.02 -13.27
CA ILE A 101 -5.00 -7.80 -13.08
C ILE A 101 -3.89 -7.72 -14.13
N GLY A 102 -3.23 -8.84 -14.44
CA GLY A 102 -2.23 -8.90 -15.50
C GLY A 102 -2.80 -8.52 -16.87
N TRP A 103 -4.03 -8.93 -17.18
CA TRP A 103 -4.74 -8.49 -18.39
C TRP A 103 -4.98 -6.98 -18.40
N LEU A 104 -5.42 -6.41 -17.28
CA LEU A 104 -5.64 -4.96 -17.16
C LEU A 104 -4.33 -4.18 -17.32
N ILE A 105 -3.24 -4.66 -16.71
CA ILE A 105 -1.91 -4.08 -16.86
C ILE A 105 -1.51 -4.08 -18.34
N GLY A 106 -1.61 -5.23 -19.02
CA GLY A 106 -1.27 -5.32 -20.44
C GLY A 106 -2.13 -4.42 -21.33
N TYR A 107 -3.41 -4.24 -20.99
CA TYR A 107 -4.28 -3.27 -21.67
C TYR A 107 -3.78 -1.83 -21.51
N ILE A 108 -3.46 -1.43 -20.28
CA ILE A 108 -2.98 -0.08 -19.97
C ILE A 108 -1.63 0.18 -20.62
N GLU A 109 -0.68 -0.76 -20.50
CA GLU A 109 0.62 -0.69 -21.16
C GLU A 109 0.50 -0.59 -22.69
N GLY A 110 -0.45 -1.31 -23.29
CA GLY A 110 -0.70 -1.25 -24.73
C GLY A 110 -1.31 0.08 -25.19
N LYS A 111 -2.05 0.76 -24.31
CA LYS A 111 -2.71 2.04 -24.63
C LYS A 111 -1.82 3.25 -24.37
N TYR A 112 -1.14 3.29 -23.23
CA TYR A 112 -0.37 4.45 -22.77
C TYR A 112 1.15 4.30 -22.96
N GLY A 113 1.63 3.12 -23.36
CA GLY A 113 3.06 2.83 -23.41
C GLY A 113 3.61 2.35 -22.06
N LYS A 114 4.49 1.35 -22.09
CA LYS A 114 5.08 0.76 -20.87
C LYS A 114 5.89 1.76 -20.07
N GLU A 115 6.52 2.71 -20.74
CA GLU A 115 7.34 3.77 -20.16
C GLU A 115 6.54 4.76 -19.30
N ARG A 116 5.23 4.88 -19.52
CA ARG A 116 4.34 5.79 -18.77
C ARG A 116 3.61 5.11 -17.63
N VAL A 117 3.73 3.79 -17.53
CA VAL A 117 2.98 2.94 -16.60
C VAL A 117 3.93 2.42 -15.53
N SER A 118 3.67 2.78 -14.27
CA SER A 118 4.39 2.25 -13.12
C SER A 118 3.51 1.32 -12.31
N LEU A 119 4.04 0.16 -11.96
CA LEU A 119 3.36 -0.84 -11.15
C LEU A 119 3.97 -0.85 -9.76
N GLU A 120 3.11 -0.74 -8.75
CA GLU A 120 3.51 -0.94 -7.37
C GLU A 120 2.86 -2.20 -6.83
N GLY A 121 3.70 -3.16 -6.44
CA GLY A 121 3.32 -4.36 -5.70
C GLY A 121 3.84 -4.30 -4.27
N ASP A 122 3.28 -5.13 -3.40
CA ASP A 122 3.87 -5.37 -2.08
C ASP A 122 4.85 -6.55 -2.08
N ARG A 123 5.57 -6.74 -0.96
CA ARG A 123 6.54 -7.83 -0.79
C ARG A 123 5.92 -9.22 -0.82
N THR A 124 4.59 -9.31 -0.71
CA THR A 124 3.82 -10.56 -0.77
C THR A 124 3.36 -10.90 -2.18
N GLY A 125 3.70 -10.06 -3.17
CA GLY A 125 3.31 -10.24 -4.57
C GLY A 125 1.88 -9.81 -4.87
N TYR A 126 1.18 -9.19 -3.92
CA TYR A 126 -0.10 -8.56 -4.20
C TYR A 126 0.13 -7.28 -4.98
N PHE A 127 -0.74 -7.09 -5.96
CA PHE A 127 -0.78 -5.88 -6.73
C PHE A 127 -1.42 -4.75 -5.91
N ARG A 128 -0.73 -3.60 -5.76
CA ARG A 128 -1.17 -2.49 -4.92
C ARG A 128 -1.75 -1.33 -5.72
N ARG A 129 -1.07 -0.90 -6.79
CA ARG A 129 -1.59 0.14 -7.70
C ARG A 129 -0.90 0.22 -9.05
N VAL A 130 -1.64 0.69 -10.07
CA VAL A 130 -1.08 1.12 -11.37
C VAL A 130 -1.06 2.64 -11.34
N VAL A 131 0.06 3.25 -11.69
CA VAL A 131 0.17 4.68 -11.94
C VAL A 131 0.37 4.89 -13.43
N VAL A 132 -0.46 5.72 -14.06
CA VAL A 132 -0.29 6.14 -15.45
C VAL A 132 0.05 7.62 -15.42
N SER A 133 1.25 7.97 -15.86
CA SER A 133 1.83 9.33 -15.76
C SER A 133 1.29 10.30 -16.82
N GLU A 134 0.07 10.04 -17.29
CA GLU A 134 -0.64 10.81 -18.31
C GLU A 134 -2.11 10.86 -17.94
N LYS A 135 -2.72 12.04 -18.09
CA LYS A 135 -4.15 12.22 -17.85
C LYS A 135 -4.94 11.84 -19.11
N PRO A 136 -5.76 10.79 -19.07
CA PRO A 136 -6.59 10.42 -20.21
C PRO A 136 -7.74 11.41 -20.43
N SER A 137 -8.27 11.40 -21.65
CA SER A 137 -9.54 12.08 -21.96
C SER A 137 -10.72 11.43 -21.22
N GLU A 138 -11.85 12.12 -21.10
CA GLU A 138 -13.03 11.58 -20.40
C GLU A 138 -13.57 10.28 -21.03
N GLU A 139 -13.53 10.15 -22.36
CA GLU A 139 -13.94 8.92 -23.04
C GLU A 139 -13.02 7.75 -22.69
N GLU A 140 -11.70 7.99 -22.70
CA GLU A 140 -10.72 6.98 -22.34
C GLU A 140 -10.78 6.62 -20.86
N LEU A 141 -11.16 7.58 -20.02
CA LEU A 141 -11.34 7.41 -18.59
C LEU A 141 -12.55 6.53 -18.27
N GLU A 142 -13.66 6.71 -18.97
CA GLU A 142 -14.85 5.85 -18.82
C GLU A 142 -14.59 4.43 -19.34
N ASP A 143 -13.90 4.28 -20.47
CA ASP A 143 -13.47 2.97 -20.97
C ASP A 143 -12.51 2.27 -19.99
N LEU A 144 -11.52 3.01 -19.45
CA LEU A 144 -10.60 2.51 -18.45
C LEU A 144 -11.33 2.08 -17.18
N ARG A 145 -12.27 2.90 -16.71
CA ARG A 145 -13.12 2.60 -15.56
C ARG A 145 -13.90 1.30 -15.75
N GLY A 146 -14.49 1.10 -16.93
CA GLY A 146 -15.22 -0.13 -17.27
C GLY A 146 -14.32 -1.38 -17.21
N LYS A 147 -13.15 -1.32 -17.85
CA LYS A 147 -12.17 -2.42 -17.88
C LYS A 147 -11.57 -2.70 -16.51
N ALA A 148 -11.23 -1.67 -15.74
CA ALA A 148 -10.72 -1.78 -14.38
C ALA A 148 -11.77 -2.40 -13.44
N THR A 149 -13.02 -1.93 -13.51
CA THR A 149 -14.13 -2.48 -12.72
C THR A 149 -14.31 -3.97 -12.99
N TRP A 150 -14.34 -4.38 -14.26
CA TRP A 150 -14.45 -5.78 -14.64
C TRP A 150 -13.27 -6.62 -14.12
N ALA A 151 -12.04 -6.14 -14.31
CA ALA A 151 -10.84 -6.85 -13.89
C ALA A 151 -10.80 -7.04 -12.37
N PHE A 152 -11.15 -6.00 -11.61
CA PHE A 152 -11.13 -6.02 -10.14
C PHE A 152 -12.23 -6.92 -9.58
N ILE A 153 -13.45 -6.87 -10.14
CA ILE A 153 -14.51 -7.81 -9.78
C ILE A 153 -14.06 -9.25 -10.05
N ARG A 154 -13.51 -9.52 -11.24
CA ARG A 154 -13.03 -10.85 -11.60
C ARG A 154 -11.94 -11.34 -10.64
N ALA A 155 -10.99 -10.46 -10.30
CA ALA A 155 -9.87 -10.78 -9.43
C ALA A 155 -10.25 -11.10 -7.98
N VAL A 156 -11.35 -10.52 -7.48
CA VAL A 156 -11.82 -10.73 -6.10
C VAL A 156 -12.86 -11.85 -6.01
N THR A 157 -13.67 -12.03 -7.05
CA THR A 157 -14.77 -13.02 -7.04
C THR A 157 -14.35 -14.40 -7.52
N ARG A 158 -13.26 -14.53 -8.28
CA ARG A 158 -12.73 -15.82 -8.70
C ARG A 158 -12.20 -16.57 -7.48
N ARG A 159 -12.93 -17.61 -7.05
CA ARG A 159 -12.42 -18.53 -6.03
C ARG A 159 -11.08 -19.11 -6.52
N PRO A 160 -10.02 -19.11 -5.70
CA PRO A 160 -8.79 -19.79 -6.07
C PRO A 160 -9.14 -21.24 -6.38
N TYR A 161 -8.67 -21.72 -7.54
CA TYR A 161 -8.85 -23.10 -7.96
C TYR A 161 -8.21 -23.98 -6.89
N ARG A 162 -9.00 -24.44 -5.91
CA ARG A 162 -8.58 -25.46 -4.97
C ARG A 162 -8.38 -26.71 -5.81
N LYS A 163 -7.13 -27.02 -6.17
CA LYS A 163 -6.76 -28.35 -6.64
C LYS A 163 -7.37 -29.32 -5.62
N ARG A 164 -8.41 -30.06 -6.01
CA ARG A 164 -8.87 -31.21 -5.24
C ARG A 164 -7.68 -32.14 -5.21
N VAL A 165 -6.96 -32.14 -4.09
CA VAL A 165 -5.95 -33.16 -3.82
C VAL A 165 -6.76 -34.45 -3.71
N TRP A 166 -6.80 -35.22 -4.79
CA TRP A 166 -7.30 -36.59 -4.75
C TRP A 166 -6.37 -37.33 -3.80
N ARG A 167 -6.78 -37.44 -2.53
CA ARG A 167 -6.14 -38.34 -1.58
C ARG A 167 -6.32 -39.75 -2.13
N ARG A 168 -5.26 -40.26 -2.75
CA ARG A 168 -5.15 -41.65 -3.16
C ARG A 168 -5.10 -42.46 -1.87
N TRP A 169 -6.23 -43.05 -1.49
CA TRP A 169 -6.25 -44.03 -0.41
C TRP A 169 -5.36 -45.19 -0.82
N ARG A 170 -4.41 -45.53 0.05
CA ARG A 170 -3.63 -46.78 -0.01
C ARG A 170 -4.39 -47.86 0.73
#